data_AF-A0A2I0B8G7-F1
#
_entry.id   AF-A0A2I0B8G7-F1
#
_cell.length_a   1.000
_cell.length_b   1.000
_cell.length_c   1.000
_cell.angle_alpha   90.00
_cell.angle_beta   90.00
_cell.angle_gamma   90.00
#
_symmetry.space_group_name_H-M   'P 1'
#
loop_
_entity.id
_entity.type
_entity.pdbx_description
1 polymer ?
#
loop_
_entity_poly.entity_id
_entity_poly.type
_entity_poly.pdbx_seq_one_letter_code
_entity_poly.pdbx_strand_id
1 'polypeptide(L)'
;MFDKVELKLRFYGSKSVVKYPRCSIKRQSTYADAEEDQSQVLALATVWILLLAFASSAFLMPTILTISIALEGAFNSRYFLSSKKPHFDMLAMLNTALSTGMGYSIGYPLALASVQALKGLWMKNLVALKGSCPNCGEEVFAFVKAEENSTLCPHGTQCHVCECRLEFRGKVEVCI
;
A
#
# COMPACT_ATOMS: atom_id res chain seq x y z
N MET A 1 -41.07 1.85 -21.29
CA MET A 1 -41.05 3.06 -20.41
C MET A 1 -40.06 2.89 -19.24
N PHE A 2 -39.93 1.70 -18.66
CA PHE A 2 -39.00 1.39 -17.56
C PHE A 2 -37.51 1.58 -17.91
N ASP A 3 -37.05 1.22 -19.11
CA ASP A 3 -35.62 1.35 -19.48
C ASP A 3 -35.07 2.78 -19.34
N LYS A 4 -35.90 3.79 -19.62
CA LYS A 4 -35.50 5.20 -19.52
C LYS A 4 -35.37 5.65 -18.06
N VAL A 5 -36.23 5.12 -17.19
CA VAL A 5 -36.15 5.36 -15.73
C VAL A 5 -34.97 4.60 -15.15
N GLU A 6 -34.76 3.35 -15.59
CA GLU A 6 -33.62 2.51 -15.23
C GLU A 6 -32.29 3.20 -15.58
N LEU A 7 -32.16 3.73 -16.80
CA LEU A 7 -30.96 4.45 -17.24
C LEU A 7 -30.70 5.73 -16.44
N LYS A 8 -31.75 6.50 -16.11
CA LYS A 8 -31.60 7.68 -15.24
C LYS A 8 -31.18 7.30 -13.83
N LEU A 9 -31.82 6.30 -13.23
CA LEU A 9 -31.48 5.82 -11.89
C LEU A 9 -30.06 5.25 -11.82
N ARG A 10 -29.58 4.58 -12.89
CA ARG A 10 -28.16 4.22 -13.03
C ARG A 10 -27.24 5.42 -13.08
N PHE A 11 -27.62 6.44 -13.85
CA PHE A 11 -26.85 7.67 -13.94
C PHE A 11 -26.74 8.37 -12.57
N TYR A 12 -27.78 8.26 -11.73
CA TYR A 12 -27.76 8.77 -10.35
C TYR A 12 -27.13 7.80 -9.33
N GLY A 13 -26.51 6.68 -9.74
CA GLY A 13 -25.87 5.73 -8.83
C GLY A 13 -26.84 5.00 -7.88
N SER A 14 -28.11 4.85 -8.25
CA SER A 14 -29.12 4.25 -7.37
C SER A 14 -28.87 2.75 -7.14
N LYS A 15 -28.79 2.34 -5.86
CA LYS A 15 -28.66 0.93 -5.44
C LYS A 15 -29.78 0.03 -5.96
N SER A 16 -30.95 0.58 -6.27
CA SER A 16 -32.11 -0.17 -6.79
C SER A 16 -31.93 -0.67 -8.22
N VAL A 17 -30.89 -0.22 -8.94
CA VAL A 17 -30.69 -0.50 -10.38
C VAL A 17 -29.36 -1.20 -10.69
N VAL A 18 -28.67 -1.64 -9.63
CA VAL A 18 -27.52 -2.54 -9.72
C VAL A 18 -27.96 -3.79 -10.48
N LYS A 19 -27.35 -4.06 -11.64
CA LYS A 19 -27.66 -5.27 -12.40
C LYS A 19 -26.73 -6.38 -11.94
N TYR A 20 -27.28 -7.58 -11.79
CA TYR A 20 -26.51 -8.79 -11.59
C TYR A 20 -25.41 -8.94 -12.65
N PRO A 21 -24.32 -9.65 -12.32
CA PRO A 21 -23.17 -9.80 -13.21
C PRO A 21 -23.54 -10.34 -14.59
N ARG A 22 -22.96 -9.76 -15.64
CA ARG A 22 -23.21 -10.12 -17.04
C ARG A 22 -22.10 -11.02 -17.55
N CYS A 23 -22.45 -12.16 -18.13
CA CYS A 23 -21.49 -13.04 -18.78
C CYS A 23 -21.32 -12.65 -20.26
N SER A 24 -20.09 -12.51 -20.73
CA SER A 24 -19.79 -12.43 -22.17
C SER A 24 -19.26 -13.77 -22.66
N ILE A 25 -20.06 -14.44 -23.49
CA ILE A 25 -19.69 -15.70 -24.14
C ILE A 25 -18.47 -15.52 -25.05
N LYS A 26 -18.37 -14.38 -25.76
CA LYS A 26 -17.28 -14.11 -26.70
C LYS A 26 -15.91 -13.94 -26.02
N ARG A 27 -15.89 -13.34 -24.82
CA ARG A 27 -14.65 -13.10 -24.06
C ARG A 27 -14.40 -14.14 -22.98
N GLN A 28 -15.36 -15.05 -22.73
CA GLN A 28 -15.34 -15.98 -21.61
C GLN A 28 -15.07 -15.27 -20.27
N SER A 29 -15.57 -14.05 -20.14
CA SER A 29 -15.38 -13.20 -18.96
C SER A 29 -16.71 -12.72 -18.43
N THR A 30 -16.73 -12.44 -17.14
CA THR A 30 -17.91 -11.97 -16.44
C THR A 30 -17.70 -10.55 -15.95
N TYR A 31 -18.71 -9.71 -16.16
CA TYR A 31 -18.72 -8.30 -15.83
C TYR A 31 -19.56 -8.11 -14.58
N ALA A 32 -18.95 -7.58 -13.52
CA ALA A 32 -19.66 -7.12 -12.34
C ALA A 32 -19.57 -5.59 -12.28
N ASP A 33 -20.67 -4.94 -11.89
CA ASP A 33 -20.60 -3.55 -11.44
C ASP A 33 -19.76 -3.56 -10.15
N ALA A 34 -18.69 -2.76 -10.12
CA ALA A 34 -17.80 -2.68 -8.96
C ALA A 34 -18.00 -1.35 -8.24
N GLU A 35 -17.97 -1.41 -6.92
CA GLU A 35 -18.01 -0.24 -6.05
C GLU A 35 -16.58 0.15 -5.64
N GLU A 36 -16.35 1.43 -5.42
CA GLU A 36 -15.09 1.92 -4.86
C GLU A 36 -15.00 1.55 -3.38
N ASP A 37 -13.95 0.85 -2.99
CA ASP A 37 -13.72 0.45 -1.61
C ASP A 37 -12.61 1.29 -0.97
N GLN A 38 -13.02 2.40 -0.35
CA GLN A 38 -12.11 3.28 0.38
C GLN A 38 -11.44 2.58 1.58
N SER A 39 -12.09 1.57 2.16
CA SER A 39 -11.55 0.87 3.34
C SER A 39 -10.30 0.08 2.98
N GLN A 40 -10.27 -0.53 1.79
CA GLN A 40 -9.13 -1.31 1.33
C GLN A 40 -7.95 -0.41 0.92
N VAL A 41 -8.22 0.75 0.32
CA VAL A 41 -7.18 1.76 0.03
C VAL A 41 -6.55 2.25 1.33
N LEU A 42 -7.38 2.51 2.35
CA LEU A 42 -6.90 2.91 3.67
C LEU A 42 -6.10 1.80 4.36
N ALA A 43 -6.55 0.55 4.28
CA ALA A 43 -5.80 -0.60 4.79
C ALA A 43 -4.43 -0.76 4.11
N LEU A 44 -4.36 -0.55 2.79
CA LEU A 44 -3.09 -0.58 2.08
C LEU A 44 -2.18 0.58 2.54
N ALA A 45 -2.73 1.78 2.72
CA ALA A 45 -1.99 2.94 3.23
C ALA A 45 -1.45 2.70 4.66
N THR A 46 -2.25 2.13 5.56
CA THR A 46 -1.81 1.85 6.94
C THR A 46 -0.68 0.83 6.97
N VAL A 47 -0.74 -0.22 6.16
CA VAL A 47 0.36 -1.21 6.02
C VAL A 47 1.64 -0.53 5.58
N TRP A 48 1.60 0.33 4.55
CA TRP A 48 2.78 1.05 4.08
C TRP A 48 3.31 2.07 5.09
N ILE A 49 2.44 2.73 5.86
CA ILE A 49 2.85 3.63 6.96
C ILE A 49 3.57 2.84 8.06
N LEU A 50 3.06 1.65 8.43
CA LEU A 50 3.70 0.79 9.43
C LEU A 50 5.08 0.31 8.95
N LEU A 51 5.20 -0.07 7.68
CA LEU A 51 6.49 -0.44 7.07
C LEU A 51 7.47 0.74 7.10
N LEU A 52 7.00 1.95 6.79
CA LEU A 52 7.82 3.17 6.86
C LEU A 52 8.25 3.50 8.30
N ALA A 53 7.34 3.39 9.27
CA ALA A 53 7.62 3.58 10.68
C ALA A 53 8.65 2.56 11.19
N PHE A 54 8.50 1.29 10.83
CA PHE A 54 9.46 0.25 11.16
C PHE A 54 10.84 0.51 10.53
N ALA A 55 10.88 0.81 9.23
CA ALA A 55 12.12 1.11 8.51
C ALA A 55 12.86 2.33 9.07
N SER A 56 12.13 3.41 9.36
CA SER A 56 12.69 4.62 9.98
C SER A 56 13.18 4.35 11.40
N SER A 57 12.48 3.55 12.20
CA SER A 57 12.94 3.18 13.54
C SER A 57 14.23 2.36 13.51
N ALA A 58 14.38 1.43 12.56
CA ALA A 58 15.58 0.63 12.36
C ALA A 58 16.80 1.48 11.97
N PHE A 59 16.57 2.65 11.35
CA PHE A 59 17.59 3.63 11.01
C PHE A 59 17.90 4.61 12.16
N LEU A 60 16.86 5.12 12.83
CA LEU A 60 16.98 6.14 13.87
C LEU A 60 17.47 5.57 15.21
N MET A 61 17.09 4.34 15.57
CA MET A 61 17.47 3.78 16.88
C MET A 61 18.99 3.58 17.03
N PRO A 62 19.72 2.99 16.06
CA PRO A 62 21.17 2.87 16.14
C PRO A 62 21.89 4.22 16.11
N THR A 63 21.34 5.21 15.42
CA THR A 63 21.95 6.55 15.32
C THR A 63 21.79 7.35 16.60
N ILE A 64 20.62 7.31 17.23
CA ILE A 64 20.40 7.95 18.54
C ILE A 64 21.27 7.28 19.61
N LEU A 65 21.40 5.96 19.58
CA LEU A 65 22.26 5.21 20.49
C LEU A 65 23.76 5.58 20.30
N THR A 66 24.24 5.66 19.07
CA THR A 66 25.64 6.05 18.80
C THR A 66 25.92 7.49 19.22
N ILE A 67 25.00 8.42 18.95
CA ILE A 67 25.13 9.83 19.34
C ILE A 67 25.12 9.97 20.86
N SER A 68 24.24 9.26 21.58
CA SER A 68 24.19 9.32 23.05
C SER A 68 25.46 8.78 23.69
N ILE A 69 26.00 7.65 23.22
CA ILE A 69 27.29 7.11 23.69
C ILE A 69 28.44 8.09 23.37
N ALA A 70 28.46 8.69 22.18
CA ALA A 70 29.48 9.67 21.81
C ALA A 70 29.40 10.95 22.66
N LEU A 71 28.19 11.40 22.97
CA LEU A 71 27.93 12.57 23.80
C LEU A 71 28.38 12.31 25.25
N GLU A 72 27.98 11.16 25.83
CA GLU A 72 28.39 10.74 27.16
C GLU A 72 29.91 10.51 27.24
N GLY A 73 30.51 9.94 26.20
CA GLY A 73 31.96 9.81 26.05
C GLY A 73 32.68 11.17 25.98
N ALA A 74 32.13 12.16 25.29
CA ALA A 74 32.68 13.51 25.23
C ALA A 74 32.53 14.28 26.56
N PHE A 75 31.46 14.04 27.31
CA PHE A 75 31.28 14.57 28.67
C PHE A 75 32.20 13.87 29.67
N ASN A 76 32.27 12.54 29.66
CA ASN A 76 33.13 11.76 30.54
C ASN A 76 34.62 11.97 30.22
N SER A 77 35.01 12.15 28.96
CA SER A 77 36.38 12.52 28.54
C SER A 77 36.87 13.83 29.20
N ARG A 78 35.97 14.80 29.43
CA ARG A 78 36.28 16.00 30.24
C ARG A 78 36.53 15.71 31.73
N TYR A 79 36.05 14.57 32.24
CA TYR A 79 36.22 14.11 33.62
C TYR A 79 37.27 12.99 33.79
N PHE A 80 37.64 12.24 32.75
CA PHE A 80 38.38 10.96 32.80
C PHE A 80 39.76 10.99 32.10
N LEU A 81 40.57 12.04 32.26
CA LEU A 81 42.02 11.94 31.98
C LEU A 81 42.77 10.95 32.91
N SER A 82 42.07 10.09 33.66
CA SER A 82 42.58 9.40 34.86
C SER A 82 42.39 7.87 34.90
N SER A 83 41.73 7.19 33.95
CA SER A 83 41.76 5.71 33.99
C SER A 83 41.49 5.01 32.68
N LYS A 84 42.43 4.12 32.34
CA LYS A 84 42.56 3.33 31.11
C LYS A 84 41.91 1.95 31.31
N LYS A 85 40.98 1.52 30.44
CA LYS A 85 40.61 0.10 30.23
C LYS A 85 40.08 -0.13 28.79
N PRO A 86 40.86 -0.74 27.86
CA PRO A 86 40.55 -0.72 26.43
C PRO A 86 39.97 -2.03 25.83
N HIS A 87 39.65 -3.06 26.63
CA HIS A 87 39.27 -4.37 26.09
C HIS A 87 37.77 -4.59 25.83
N PHE A 88 36.89 -3.88 26.54
CA PHE A 88 35.42 -3.96 26.35
C PHE A 88 34.92 -3.02 25.24
N ASP A 89 35.66 -1.95 24.93
CA ASP A 89 35.25 -0.92 23.96
C ASP A 89 35.28 -1.40 22.49
N MET A 90 36.24 -2.25 22.11
CA MET A 90 36.39 -2.64 20.69
C MET A 90 35.24 -3.54 20.21
N LEU A 91 34.81 -4.51 21.03
CA LEU A 91 33.71 -5.41 20.69
C LEU A 91 32.36 -4.67 20.67
N ALA A 92 32.15 -3.75 21.62
CA ALA A 92 30.98 -2.89 21.66
C ALA A 92 30.92 -1.95 20.45
N MET A 93 32.06 -1.36 20.06
CA MET A 93 32.17 -0.49 18.89
C MET A 93 31.91 -1.26 17.59
N LEU A 94 32.45 -2.47 17.44
CA LEU A 94 32.20 -3.33 16.28
C LEU A 94 30.73 -3.76 16.17
N ASN A 95 30.11 -4.20 17.28
CA ASN A 95 28.70 -4.56 17.30
C ASN A 95 27.78 -3.37 16.98
N THR A 96 28.15 -2.17 17.44
CA THR A 96 27.41 -0.94 17.17
C THR A 96 27.55 -0.52 15.70
N ALA A 97 28.75 -0.60 15.14
CA ALA A 97 29.00 -0.33 13.72
C ALA A 97 28.29 -1.33 12.81
N LEU A 98 28.30 -2.62 13.15
CA LEU A 98 27.61 -3.67 12.40
C LEU A 98 26.09 -3.49 12.45
N SER A 99 25.54 -3.18 13.63
CA SER A 99 24.10 -2.92 13.80
C SER A 99 23.65 -1.68 13.04
N THR A 100 24.49 -0.63 13.03
CA THR A 100 24.26 0.58 12.24
C THR A 100 24.32 0.27 10.74
N GLY A 101 25.37 -0.40 10.28
CA GLY A 101 25.51 -0.79 8.87
C GLY A 101 24.34 -1.66 8.37
N MET A 102 23.93 -2.65 9.18
CA MET A 102 22.81 -3.52 8.85
C MET A 102 21.48 -2.76 8.83
N GLY A 103 21.22 -1.91 9.84
CA GLY A 103 20.03 -1.06 9.91
C GLY A 103 19.88 -0.12 8.73
N TYR A 104 20.98 0.46 8.24
CA TYR A 104 20.99 1.32 7.05
C TYR A 104 20.74 0.53 5.77
N SER A 105 21.40 -0.63 5.62
CA SER A 105 21.29 -1.47 4.42
C SER A 105 19.87 -2.03 4.20
N ILE A 106 19.14 -2.32 5.28
CA ILE A 106 17.78 -2.86 5.22
C ILE A 106 16.73 -1.75 5.32
N GLY A 107 16.93 -0.78 6.20
CA GLY A 107 15.97 0.29 6.47
C GLY A 107 15.82 1.28 5.31
N TYR A 108 16.92 1.67 4.66
CA TYR A 108 16.88 2.63 3.56
C TYR A 108 16.04 2.15 2.34
N PRO A 109 16.27 0.96 1.76
CA PRO A 109 15.48 0.51 0.62
C PRO A 109 14.01 0.29 1.00
N LEU A 110 13.73 -0.19 2.22
CA LEU A 110 12.36 -0.39 2.69
C LEU A 110 11.62 0.94 2.87
N ALA A 111 12.28 1.95 3.44
CA ALA A 111 11.71 3.29 3.58
C ALA A 111 11.44 3.93 2.21
N LEU A 112 12.40 3.83 1.27
CA LEU A 112 12.25 4.38 -0.07
C LEU A 112 11.08 3.73 -0.83
N ALA A 113 10.98 2.40 -0.79
CA ALA A 113 9.86 1.67 -1.40
C ALA A 113 8.52 2.07 -0.77
N SER A 114 8.47 2.22 0.56
CA SER A 114 7.26 2.62 1.27
C SER A 114 6.81 4.03 0.89
N VAL A 115 7.74 4.99 0.79
CA VAL A 115 7.43 6.36 0.34
C VAL A 115 6.92 6.38 -1.10
N GLN A 116 7.52 5.60 -2.00
CA GLN A 116 7.06 5.50 -3.39
C GLN A 116 5.64 4.93 -3.48
N ALA A 117 5.35 3.88 -2.71
CA ALA A 117 4.00 3.30 -2.62
C ALA A 117 2.99 4.31 -2.05
N LEU A 118 3.33 5.00 -0.96
CA LEU A 118 2.48 6.02 -0.36
C LEU A 118 2.22 7.19 -1.30
N LYS A 119 3.23 7.63 -2.06
CA LYS A 119 3.08 8.66 -3.09
C LYS A 119 2.10 8.22 -4.18
N GLY A 120 2.15 6.95 -4.59
CA GLY A 120 1.20 6.37 -5.53
C GLY A 120 -0.26 6.42 -5.03
N LEU A 121 -0.46 6.11 -3.74
CA LEU A 121 -1.77 6.21 -3.08
C LEU A 121 -2.23 7.66 -2.93
N TRP A 122 -1.34 8.55 -2.50
CA TRP A 122 -1.65 9.96 -2.26
C TRP A 122 -2.08 10.70 -3.53
N MET A 123 -1.45 10.40 -4.66
CA MET A 123 -1.76 11.04 -5.94
C MET A 123 -3.14 10.62 -6.50
N LYS A 124 -3.97 9.90 -5.74
CA LYS A 124 -5.27 9.32 -6.18
C LYS A 124 -5.16 8.48 -7.45
N ASN A 125 -3.95 8.01 -7.74
CA ASN A 125 -3.66 7.20 -8.91
C ASN A 125 -4.03 5.73 -8.70
N LEU A 126 -4.50 5.34 -7.53
CA LEU A 126 -4.87 3.96 -7.21
C LEU A 126 -6.26 3.94 -6.57
N VAL A 127 -7.19 3.22 -7.21
CA VAL A 127 -8.55 2.99 -6.71
C VAL A 127 -8.71 1.50 -6.46
N ALA A 128 -9.22 1.14 -5.29
CA ALA A 128 -9.61 -0.23 -5.01
C ALA A 128 -11.07 -0.42 -5.43
N LEU A 129 -11.29 -1.39 -6.32
CA LEU A 129 -12.61 -1.82 -6.76
C LEU A 129 -12.97 -3.11 -6.05
N LYS A 130 -14.21 -3.17 -5.55
CA LYS A 130 -14.80 -4.34 -4.92
C LYS A 130 -15.98 -4.83 -5.74
N GLY A 131 -16.05 -6.14 -5.98
CA GLY A 131 -17.22 -6.76 -6.63
C GLY A 131 -17.32 -8.25 -6.37
N SER A 132 -18.53 -8.80 -6.41
CA SER A 132 -18.79 -10.23 -6.17
C SER A 132 -18.57 -11.07 -7.43
N CYS A 133 -17.99 -12.26 -7.27
CA CYS A 133 -17.85 -13.23 -8.34
C CYS A 133 -19.23 -13.81 -8.72
N PRO A 134 -19.63 -13.83 -10.00
CA PRO A 134 -20.89 -14.42 -10.45
C PRO A 134 -20.98 -15.94 -10.27
N ASN A 135 -19.84 -16.62 -10.26
CA ASN A 135 -19.80 -18.08 -10.24
C ASN A 135 -19.87 -18.63 -8.81
N CYS A 136 -19.05 -18.08 -7.89
CA CYS A 136 -18.98 -18.56 -6.51
C CYS A 136 -19.56 -17.60 -5.47
N GLY A 137 -19.91 -16.37 -5.84
CA GLY A 137 -20.42 -15.35 -4.91
C GLY A 137 -19.36 -14.63 -4.07
N GLU A 138 -18.10 -15.06 -4.16
CA GLU A 138 -17.01 -14.53 -3.33
C GLU A 138 -16.67 -13.07 -3.67
N GLU A 139 -16.26 -12.29 -2.65
CA GLU A 139 -15.82 -10.91 -2.86
C GLU A 139 -14.41 -10.87 -3.49
N VAL A 140 -14.30 -10.18 -4.62
CA VAL A 140 -13.04 -10.01 -5.35
C VAL A 140 -12.67 -8.54 -5.38
N PHE A 141 -11.40 -8.28 -5.08
CA PHE A 141 -10.83 -6.95 -5.02
C PHE A 141 -9.84 -6.73 -6.16
N ALA A 142 -9.84 -5.53 -6.73
CA ALA A 142 -8.89 -5.14 -7.76
C ALA A 142 -8.36 -3.74 -7.50
N PHE A 143 -7.03 -3.59 -7.48
CA PHE A 143 -6.40 -2.28 -7.47
C PHE A 143 -6.21 -1.81 -8.91
N VAL A 144 -6.91 -0.75 -9.29
CA VAL A 144 -6.85 -0.16 -10.62
C VAL A 144 -6.11 1.17 -10.54
N LYS A 145 -5.18 1.39 -11.47
CA LYS A 145 -4.54 2.70 -11.59
C LYS A 145 -5.49 3.65 -12.31
N ALA A 146 -5.73 4.81 -11.72
CA ALA A 146 -6.54 5.88 -12.30
C ALA A 146 -5.73 6.66 -13.37
N GLU A 147 -5.09 5.97 -14.30
CA GLU A 147 -4.42 6.63 -15.43
C GLU A 147 -5.47 7.08 -16.45
N GLU A 148 -5.33 8.32 -16.92
CA GLU A 148 -6.27 9.04 -17.81
C GLU A 148 -6.63 8.28 -19.11
N ASN A 149 -5.75 7.38 -19.58
CA ASN A 149 -5.93 6.57 -20.78
C ASN A 149 -6.50 5.15 -20.54
N SER A 150 -6.77 4.77 -19.30
CA SER A 150 -7.22 3.41 -18.94
C SER A 150 -8.72 3.17 -19.16
N THR A 151 -9.51 4.21 -19.44
CA THR A 151 -10.96 4.11 -19.72
C THR A 151 -11.30 3.25 -20.93
N LEU A 152 -10.35 2.98 -21.84
CA LEU A 152 -10.53 2.06 -22.96
C LEU A 152 -10.22 0.59 -22.63
N CYS A 153 -9.37 0.32 -21.63
CA CYS A 153 -8.87 -1.02 -21.35
C CYS A 153 -9.53 -1.58 -20.08
N PRO A 154 -10.42 -2.57 -20.19
CA PRO A 154 -11.01 -3.21 -19.01
C PRO A 154 -9.90 -3.86 -18.20
N HIS A 155 -9.86 -3.60 -16.90
CA HIS A 155 -8.94 -4.26 -15.99
C HIS A 155 -9.49 -5.65 -15.65
N GLY A 156 -8.76 -6.67 -16.09
CA GLY A 156 -9.06 -8.06 -15.81
C GLY A 156 -8.41 -8.51 -14.50
N THR A 157 -9.18 -9.16 -13.65
CA THR A 157 -8.68 -9.92 -12.49
C THR A 157 -9.25 -11.33 -12.53
N GLN A 158 -8.73 -12.22 -11.69
CA GLN A 158 -9.25 -13.57 -11.55
C GLN A 158 -9.82 -13.74 -10.15
N CYS A 159 -10.95 -14.44 -10.05
CA CYS A 159 -11.45 -14.85 -8.75
C CYS A 159 -10.45 -15.81 -8.10
N HIS A 160 -10.10 -15.57 -6.84
CA HIS A 160 -9.15 -16.40 -6.11
C HIS A 160 -9.69 -17.78 -5.74
N VAL A 161 -11.02 -17.99 -5.79
CA VAL A 161 -11.66 -19.29 -5.48
C VAL A 161 -11.88 -20.13 -6.72
N CYS A 162 -12.50 -19.56 -7.76
CA CYS A 162 -12.94 -20.32 -8.93
C CYS A 162 -12.20 -19.96 -10.23
N GLU A 163 -11.14 -19.14 -10.14
CA GLU A 163 -10.26 -18.73 -11.25
C GLU A 163 -10.97 -18.06 -12.44
N CYS A 164 -12.26 -17.75 -12.29
CA CYS A 164 -13.06 -17.11 -13.31
C CYS A 164 -12.54 -15.70 -13.57
N ARG A 165 -12.36 -15.36 -14.86
CA ARG A 165 -11.93 -14.03 -15.27
C ARG A 165 -13.06 -13.01 -15.06
N LEU A 166 -12.74 -11.99 -14.28
CA LEU A 166 -13.59 -10.86 -13.95
C LEU A 166 -13.03 -9.63 -14.64
N GLU A 167 -13.87 -8.93 -15.40
CA GLU A 167 -13.52 -7.64 -15.98
C GLU A 167 -14.27 -6.54 -15.25
N PHE A 168 -13.53 -5.67 -14.56
CA PHE A 168 -14.08 -4.48 -13.94
C PHE A 168 -14.06 -3.32 -14.93
N ARG A 169 -15.21 -2.66 -15.10
CA ARG A 169 -15.28 -1.37 -15.80
C ARG A 169 -15.49 -0.27 -14.78
N GLY A 170 -14.41 0.43 -14.43
CA GLY A 170 -14.50 1.68 -13.70
C GLY A 170 -15.13 2.75 -14.59
N LYS A 171 -16.26 3.31 -14.19
CA LYS A 171 -16.78 4.54 -14.79
C LYS A 171 -16.31 5.67 -13.89
N VAL A 172 -15.25 6.37 -14.29
CA VAL A 172 -14.76 7.54 -13.55
C VAL A 172 -15.78 8.66 -13.72
N GLU A 173 -16.50 8.98 -12.65
CA GLU A 173 -17.38 10.15 -12.63
C GLU A 173 -16.52 11.36 -12.29
N VAL A 174 -16.28 12.23 -13.28
CA VAL A 174 -15.75 13.57 -13.03
C VAL A 174 -16.92 14.36 -12.44
N CYS A 175 -16.89 14.64 -11.14
CA CYS A 175 -17.78 15.63 -10.55
C CYS A 175 -17.40 17.00 -11.13
N ILE A 176 -18.22 17.51 -12.05
CA ILE A 176 -18.18 18.89 -12.54
C ILE A 176 -18.99 19.76 -11.59
#